data_AF-M1EHM1-F1
#
_entry.id   AF-M1EHM1-F1
#
_cell.length_a   1.000
_cell.length_b   1.000
_cell.length_c   1.000
_cell.angle_alpha   90.00
_cell.angle_beta   90.00
_cell.angle_gamma   90.00
#
_symmetry.space_group_name_H-M   'P 1'
#
loop_
_entity.id
_entity.type
_entity.pdbx_description
1 polymer ?
#
loop_
_entity_poly.entity_id
_entity_poly.type
_entity_poly.pdbx_seq_one_letter_code
_entity_poly.pdbx_strand_id
1 'polypeptide(L)'
;PPAAVSFKTWHALGDGERLSHAQGAFLALTQHLQLVGDDQRDLNPGSPILLAQLGAARLRAQGLLGNMAAIMTALGLPIPPEEDTLGVVPFGASAFERKCRGYVVTREYGHWTDRAVRDLALLKAKYPG
;
A
#
# COMPACT_ATOMS: atom_id res chain seq x y z
N PRO A 1 0.25 1.69 7.98
CA PRO A 1 0.70 0.68 8.98
C PRO A 1 2.06 0.10 8.55
N PRO A 2 3.00 -0.20 9.47
CA PRO A 2 4.31 -0.76 9.11
C PRO A 2 4.18 -2.17 8.50
N ALA A 3 4.89 -2.44 7.41
CA ALA A 3 4.95 -3.78 6.83
C ALA A 3 5.77 -4.76 7.69
N ALA A 4 6.70 -4.24 8.49
CA ALA A 4 7.63 -5.02 9.30
C ALA A 4 6.95 -5.66 10.52
N VAL A 5 6.97 -6.99 10.56
CA VAL A 5 6.58 -7.83 11.69
C VAL A 5 7.60 -8.95 11.81
N SER A 6 7.76 -9.52 13.01
CA SER A 6 8.67 -10.66 13.20
C SER A 6 8.24 -11.85 12.33
N PHE A 7 9.20 -12.67 11.87
CA PHE A 7 8.88 -13.87 11.09
C PHE A 7 7.90 -14.79 11.84
N LYS A 8 8.09 -14.99 13.15
CA LYS A 8 7.21 -15.81 13.98
C LYS A 8 5.78 -15.26 14.01
N THR A 9 5.63 -13.96 14.19
CA THR A 9 4.31 -13.28 14.17
C THR A 9 3.67 -13.43 12.80
N TRP A 10 4.41 -13.15 11.74
CA TRP A 10 3.94 -13.23 10.36
C TRP A 10 3.49 -14.64 9.96
N HIS A 11 4.30 -15.65 10.28
CA HIS A 11 4.04 -17.04 9.95
C HIS A 11 2.82 -17.58 10.73
N ALA A 12 2.56 -17.05 11.91
CA ALA A 12 1.40 -17.43 12.72
C ALA A 12 0.07 -16.86 12.21
N LEU A 13 0.10 -15.84 11.34
CA LEU A 13 -1.13 -15.27 10.77
C LEU A 13 -1.88 -16.29 9.90
N GLY A 14 -3.19 -16.22 9.93
CA GLY A 14 -4.06 -16.89 8.96
C GLY A 14 -4.05 -16.19 7.60
N ASP A 15 -4.59 -16.88 6.60
CA ASP A 15 -4.69 -16.36 5.23
C ASP A 15 -5.57 -15.10 5.17
N GLY A 16 -6.71 -15.13 5.87
CA GLY A 16 -7.60 -13.98 5.98
C GLY A 16 -6.95 -12.78 6.66
N GLU A 17 -6.15 -13.01 7.70
CA GLU A 17 -5.43 -11.92 8.39
C GLU A 17 -4.33 -11.32 7.51
N ARG A 18 -3.55 -12.15 6.80
CA ARG A 18 -2.55 -11.67 5.84
C ARG A 18 -3.19 -10.83 4.74
N LEU A 19 -4.27 -11.34 4.14
CA LEU A 19 -5.01 -10.65 3.07
C LEU A 19 -5.63 -9.35 3.57
N SER A 20 -6.27 -9.35 4.75
CA SER A 20 -6.87 -8.16 5.35
C SER A 20 -5.84 -7.07 5.64
N HIS A 21 -4.69 -7.43 6.24
CA HIS A 21 -3.60 -6.49 6.47
C HIS A 21 -3.05 -5.90 5.18
N ALA A 22 -2.84 -6.73 4.16
CA ALA A 22 -2.35 -6.27 2.87
C ALA A 22 -3.38 -5.36 2.16
N GLN A 23 -4.66 -5.72 2.17
CA GLN A 23 -5.75 -4.91 1.62
C GLN A 23 -5.76 -3.52 2.27
N GLY A 24 -5.76 -3.43 3.61
CA GLY A 24 -5.77 -2.15 4.31
C GLY A 24 -4.50 -1.32 4.03
N ALA A 25 -3.35 -1.98 3.87
CA ALA A 25 -2.12 -1.30 3.51
C ALA A 25 -2.14 -0.73 2.09
N PHE A 26 -2.61 -1.49 1.09
CA PHE A 26 -2.67 -1.01 -0.30
C PHE A 26 -3.77 0.04 -0.52
N LEU A 27 -4.85 -0.01 0.25
CA LEU A 27 -5.81 1.09 0.33
C LEU A 27 -5.13 2.37 0.84
N ALA A 28 -4.43 2.28 1.98
CA ALA A 28 -3.73 3.42 2.54
C ALA A 28 -2.65 3.99 1.61
N LEU A 29 -1.85 3.11 1.02
CA LEU A 29 -0.78 3.49 0.09
C LEU A 29 -1.33 4.17 -1.16
N THR A 30 -2.49 3.75 -1.68
CA THR A 30 -3.13 4.42 -2.83
C THR A 30 -3.43 5.89 -2.53
N GLN A 31 -4.01 6.16 -1.36
CA GLN A 31 -4.35 7.52 -0.93
C GLN A 31 -3.09 8.35 -0.64
N HIS A 32 -2.10 7.76 0.04
CA HIS A 32 -0.85 8.46 0.37
C HIS A 32 0.04 8.71 -0.86
N LEU A 33 0.08 7.80 -1.83
CA LEU A 33 0.81 8.00 -3.09
C LEU A 33 0.18 9.12 -3.93
N GLN A 34 -1.16 9.29 -3.88
CA GLN A 34 -1.82 10.44 -4.48
C GLN A 34 -1.34 11.74 -3.82
N LEU A 35 -1.43 11.82 -2.49
CA LEU A 35 -1.00 13.00 -1.74
C LEU A 35 0.47 13.35 -2.03
N VAL A 36 1.36 12.36 -2.06
CA VAL A 36 2.77 12.56 -2.42
C VAL A 36 2.93 13.02 -3.87
N GLY A 37 2.12 12.49 -4.79
CA GLY A 37 2.09 12.96 -6.17
C GLY A 37 1.68 14.43 -6.28
N ASP A 38 0.67 14.85 -5.51
CA ASP A 38 0.23 16.24 -5.42
C ASP A 38 1.30 17.13 -4.78
N ASP A 39 1.99 16.63 -3.74
CA ASP A 39 3.13 17.30 -3.12
C ASP A 39 4.26 17.55 -4.12
N GLN A 40 4.64 16.53 -4.89
CA GLN A 40 5.74 16.64 -5.83
C GLN A 40 5.39 17.50 -7.05
N ARG A 41 4.10 17.62 -7.42
CA ARG A 41 3.68 18.48 -8.52
C ARG A 41 3.90 19.96 -8.19
N ASP A 42 3.73 20.32 -6.92
CA ASP A 42 3.99 21.67 -6.39
C ASP A 42 5.48 21.89 -6.09
N LEU A 43 6.13 20.95 -5.41
CA LEU A 43 7.54 21.09 -5.00
C LEU A 43 8.56 20.92 -6.13
N ASN A 44 8.25 20.06 -7.11
CA ASN A 44 9.19 19.65 -8.16
C ASN A 44 8.48 19.53 -9.54
N PRO A 45 7.85 20.61 -10.05
CA PRO A 45 7.10 20.56 -11.32
C PRO A 45 7.96 20.18 -12.54
N GLY A 46 9.28 20.43 -12.49
CA GLY A 46 10.24 20.09 -13.54
C GLY A 46 10.71 18.63 -13.55
N SER A 47 10.12 17.75 -12.73
CA SER A 47 10.55 16.36 -12.57
C SER A 47 9.51 15.36 -13.11
N PRO A 48 9.25 15.32 -14.43
CA PRO A 48 8.17 14.51 -15.02
C PRO A 48 8.35 13.01 -14.80
N ILE A 49 9.60 12.53 -14.75
CA ILE A 49 9.92 11.12 -14.48
C ILE A 49 9.45 10.72 -13.07
N LEU A 50 9.71 11.56 -12.07
CA LEU A 50 9.28 11.31 -10.69
C LEU A 50 7.75 11.25 -10.59
N LEU A 51 7.06 12.21 -11.21
CA LEU A 51 5.59 12.27 -11.22
C LEU A 51 4.98 11.04 -11.90
N ALA A 52 5.56 10.61 -13.03
CA ALA A 52 5.14 9.41 -13.73
C ALA A 52 5.36 8.14 -12.90
N GLN A 53 6.49 8.02 -12.19
CA GLN A 53 6.78 6.89 -11.31
C GLN A 53 5.82 6.82 -10.11
N LEU A 54 5.50 7.95 -9.48
CA LEU A 54 4.51 8.03 -8.40
C LEU A 54 3.10 7.63 -8.90
N GLY A 55 2.70 8.13 -10.07
CA GLY A 55 1.44 7.73 -10.71
C GLY A 55 1.40 6.23 -11.02
N ALA A 56 2.48 5.66 -11.56
CA ALA A 56 2.57 4.23 -11.83
C ALA A 56 2.54 3.39 -10.54
N ALA A 57 3.21 3.83 -9.47
CA ALA A 57 3.16 3.14 -8.17
C ALA A 57 1.73 3.12 -7.61
N ARG A 58 1.00 4.25 -7.70
CA ARG A 58 -0.41 4.33 -7.29
C ARG A 58 -1.28 3.36 -8.07
N LEU A 59 -1.15 3.33 -9.40
CA LEU A 59 -1.94 2.42 -10.25
C LEU A 59 -1.65 0.95 -9.93
N ARG A 60 -0.39 0.59 -9.65
CA ARG A 60 -0.02 -0.77 -9.23
C ARG A 60 -0.62 -1.12 -7.87
N ALA A 61 -0.59 -0.19 -6.90
CA ALA A 61 -1.23 -0.38 -5.61
C ALA A 61 -2.75 -0.62 -5.74
N GLN A 62 -3.42 0.15 -6.58
CA GLN A 62 -4.85 -0.01 -6.90
C GLN A 62 -5.15 -1.36 -7.55
N GLY A 63 -4.35 -1.77 -8.54
CA GLY A 63 -4.52 -3.07 -9.19
C GLY A 63 -4.35 -4.23 -8.22
N LEU A 64 -3.36 -4.16 -7.33
CA LEU A 64 -3.14 -5.18 -6.31
C LEU A 64 -4.26 -5.22 -5.27
N LEU A 65 -4.80 -4.05 -4.88
CA LEU A 65 -5.96 -3.95 -4.00
C LEU A 65 -7.18 -4.68 -4.60
N GLY A 66 -7.47 -4.45 -5.89
CA GLY A 66 -8.54 -5.13 -6.61
C GLY A 66 -8.33 -6.65 -6.71
N ASN A 67 -7.10 -7.09 -6.99
CA ASN A 67 -6.76 -8.51 -7.02
C ASN A 67 -6.93 -9.18 -5.64
N MET A 68 -6.53 -8.49 -4.56
CA MET A 68 -6.73 -9.00 -3.20
C MET A 68 -8.22 -9.11 -2.86
N ALA A 69 -9.04 -8.12 -3.21
CA ALA A 69 -10.48 -8.19 -3.02
C ALA A 69 -11.08 -9.41 -3.74
N ALA A 70 -10.68 -9.66 -5.00
CA ALA A 70 -11.13 -10.83 -5.76
C ALA A 70 -10.72 -12.16 -5.11
N ILE A 71 -9.47 -12.27 -4.62
CA ILE A 71 -9.00 -13.45 -3.88
C ILE A 71 -9.82 -13.65 -2.59
N MET A 72 -10.04 -12.57 -1.84
CA MET A 72 -10.82 -12.62 -0.59
C MET A 72 -12.26 -13.07 -0.85
N THR A 73 -12.91 -12.57 -1.90
CA THR A 73 -14.23 -13.04 -2.33
C THR A 73 -14.22 -14.53 -2.68
N ALA A 74 -13.24 -14.99 -3.46
CA ALA A 74 -13.13 -16.40 -3.84
C ALA A 74 -12.93 -17.34 -2.64
N LEU A 75 -12.26 -16.86 -1.59
CA LEU A 75 -12.05 -17.59 -0.35
C LEU A 75 -13.19 -17.43 0.68
N GLY A 76 -14.25 -16.70 0.35
CA GLY A 76 -15.35 -16.42 1.27
C GLY A 76 -14.96 -15.53 2.46
N LEU A 77 -13.90 -14.74 2.31
CA LEU A 77 -13.38 -13.85 3.35
C LEU A 77 -14.06 -12.47 3.27
N PRO A 78 -14.32 -11.82 4.42
CA PRO A 78 -14.87 -10.48 4.44
C PRO A 78 -13.84 -9.47 3.89
N ILE A 79 -14.28 -8.56 3.03
CA ILE A 79 -13.45 -7.44 2.55
C ILE A 79 -13.56 -6.30 3.56
N PRO A 80 -12.44 -5.78 4.10
CA PRO A 80 -12.47 -4.61 4.97
C PRO A 80 -13.11 -3.40 4.26
N PRO A 81 -13.86 -2.56 4.98
CA PRO A 81 -14.46 -1.36 4.39
C PRO A 81 -13.37 -0.41 3.86
N GLU A 82 -13.74 0.36 2.83
CA GLU A 82 -12.89 1.48 2.40
C GLU A 82 -12.94 2.59 3.44
N GLU A 83 -11.83 2.80 4.14
CA GLU A 83 -11.66 3.89 5.11
C GLU A 83 -10.79 5.01 4.52
N ASP A 84 -11.09 6.26 4.90
CA ASP A 84 -10.16 7.37 4.68
C ASP A 84 -8.98 7.22 5.65
N THR A 85 -7.82 6.92 5.09
CA THR A 85 -6.59 6.64 5.83
C THR A 85 -5.70 7.86 5.98
N LEU A 86 -5.99 8.95 5.27
CA LEU A 86 -5.19 10.17 5.32
C LEU A 86 -5.43 10.96 6.62
N GLY A 87 -6.59 10.76 7.25
CA GLY A 87 -7.00 11.51 8.43
C GLY A 87 -6.94 13.03 8.19
N VAL A 88 -6.66 13.80 9.25
CA VAL A 88 -6.41 15.25 9.11
C VAL A 88 -4.96 15.44 8.65
N VAL A 89 -4.74 15.48 7.34
CA VAL A 89 -3.46 15.95 6.78
C VAL A 89 -3.27 17.39 7.26
N PRO A 90 -2.17 17.72 7.98
CA PRO A 90 -1.97 19.05 8.51
C PRO A 90 -1.99 20.08 7.38
N PHE A 91 -2.96 20.99 7.43
CA PHE A 91 -2.98 22.15 6.53
C PHE A 91 -1.71 22.97 6.81
N GLY A 92 -0.93 23.29 5.77
CA GLY A 92 0.29 24.09 5.91
C GLY A 92 1.58 23.31 6.21
N ALA A 93 1.64 21.99 5.92
CA ALA A 93 2.89 21.23 5.99
C ALA A 93 4.01 21.90 5.16
N SER A 94 5.18 22.07 5.79
CA SER A 94 6.38 22.64 5.17
C SER A 94 6.93 21.76 4.04
N ALA A 95 7.75 22.35 3.16
CA ALA A 95 8.43 21.61 2.10
C ALA A 95 9.28 20.44 2.64
N PHE A 96 9.88 20.60 3.83
CA PHE A 96 10.64 19.53 4.49
C PHE A 96 9.74 18.38 4.92
N GLU A 97 8.62 18.66 5.59
CA GLU A 97 7.66 17.65 6.03
C GLU A 97 7.05 16.87 4.87
N ARG A 98 6.72 17.57 3.77
CA ARG A 98 6.21 16.97 2.53
C ARG A 98 7.24 16.03 1.90
N LYS A 99 8.53 16.40 1.89
CA LYS A 99 9.63 15.52 1.43
C LYS A 99 9.81 14.31 2.34
N CYS A 100 9.78 14.49 3.65
CA CYS A 100 9.85 13.40 4.62
C CYS A 100 8.69 12.42 4.45
N ARG A 101 7.46 12.92 4.28
CA ARG A 101 6.28 12.11 3.95
C ARG A 101 6.49 11.30 2.67
N GLY A 102 6.96 11.95 1.59
CA GLY A 102 7.26 11.26 0.32
C GLY A 102 8.24 10.10 0.49
N TYR A 103 9.31 10.30 1.27
CA TYR A 103 10.27 9.23 1.59
C TYR A 103 9.64 8.08 2.38
N VAL A 104 8.87 8.39 3.44
CA VAL A 104 8.21 7.35 4.26
C VAL A 104 7.22 6.53 3.42
N VAL A 105 6.37 7.19 2.63
CA VAL A 105 5.36 6.52 1.79
C VAL A 105 6.00 5.61 0.75
N THR A 106 7.04 6.09 0.06
CA THR A 106 7.73 5.27 -0.97
C THR A 106 8.49 4.09 -0.36
N ARG A 107 9.09 4.27 0.84
CA ARG A 107 9.69 3.18 1.60
C ARG A 107 8.67 2.11 2.01
N GLU A 108 7.55 2.54 2.60
CA GLU A 108 6.50 1.60 3.02
C GLU A 108 5.84 0.90 1.84
N TYR A 109 5.67 1.57 0.69
CA TYR A 109 5.22 0.94 -0.54
C TYR A 109 6.13 -0.22 -0.97
N GLY A 110 7.46 -0.02 -0.92
CA GLY A 110 8.43 -1.08 -1.18
C GLY A 110 8.27 -2.25 -0.21
N HIS A 111 8.26 -1.98 1.10
CA HIS A 111 8.16 -3.05 2.10
C HIS A 111 6.85 -3.85 2.01
N TRP A 112 5.71 -3.18 1.75
CA TRP A 112 4.43 -3.85 1.57
C TRP A 112 4.37 -4.67 0.28
N THR A 113 5.01 -4.19 -0.79
CA THR A 113 5.14 -4.97 -2.03
C THR A 113 5.91 -6.26 -1.79
N ASP A 114 7.06 -6.18 -1.10
CA ASP A 114 7.85 -7.37 -0.77
C ASP A 114 7.08 -8.36 0.12
N ARG A 115 6.32 -7.84 1.08
CA ARG A 115 5.46 -8.65 1.94
C ARG A 115 4.33 -9.32 1.16
N ALA A 116 3.64 -8.58 0.30
CA ALA A 116 2.56 -9.12 -0.53
C ALA A 116 3.04 -10.24 -1.45
N VAL A 117 4.25 -10.13 -2.02
CA VAL A 117 4.85 -11.21 -2.82
C VAL A 117 4.98 -12.49 -2.00
N ARG A 118 5.47 -12.40 -0.75
CA ARG A 118 5.60 -13.56 0.15
C ARG A 118 4.23 -14.14 0.54
N ASP A 119 3.27 -13.28 0.87
CA ASP A 119 1.92 -13.69 1.30
C ASP A 119 1.17 -14.39 0.16
N LEU A 120 1.21 -13.84 -1.05
CA LEU A 120 0.57 -14.42 -2.22
C LEU A 120 1.25 -15.73 -2.66
N ALA A 121 2.57 -15.86 -2.47
CA ALA A 121 3.27 -17.11 -2.75
C ALA A 121 2.80 -18.25 -1.81
N LEU A 122 2.57 -17.97 -0.54
CA LEU A 122 1.99 -18.94 0.40
C LEU A 122 0.58 -19.36 0.01
N LEU A 123 -0.26 -18.39 -0.36
CA LEU A 123 -1.62 -18.67 -0.83
C LEU A 123 -1.61 -19.54 -2.09
N LYS A 124 -0.77 -19.19 -3.08
CA LYS A 124 -0.61 -19.98 -4.31
C LYS A 124 -0.17 -21.42 -4.03
N ALA A 125 0.74 -21.62 -3.07
CA ALA A 125 1.21 -22.96 -2.69
C ALA A 125 0.13 -23.78 -1.99
N LYS A 126 -0.74 -23.14 -1.19
CA LYS A 126 -1.80 -23.80 -0.43
C LYS A 126 -3.06 -24.08 -1.24
N TYR A 127 -3.38 -23.20 -2.19
CA TYR A 127 -4.54 -23.30 -3.07
C TYR A 127 -4.08 -23.46 -4.53
N PRO A 128 -3.47 -24.60 -4.90
CA PRO A 128 -3.24 -24.93 -6.30
C PRO A 128 -4.62 -25.09 -6.97
N GLY A 129 -4.82 -24.36 -8.07
CA GLY A 129 -6.08 -24.40 -8.83
C GLY A 129 -6.42 -25.78 -9.38
#